data_AF-A0A542QSV3-F1
#
_entry.id   AF-A0A542QSV3-F1
#
_cell.length_a   1.000
_cell.length_b   1.000
_cell.length_c   1.000
_cell.angle_alpha   90.00
_cell.angle_beta   90.00
_cell.angle_gamma   90.00
#
_symmetry.space_group_name_H-M   'P 1'
#
loop_
_entity.id
_entity.type
_entity.pdbx_description
1 polymer ?
#
loop_
_entity_poly.entity_id
_entity_poly.type
_entity_poly.pdbx_seq_one_letter_code
_entity_poly.pdbx_strand_id
1 'polypeptide(L)'
;MNLRMIGLCTVVLFTTLLPLAASAGPSDGLWPGSGAAPDEAKPKSDARRGPGLLSGLGSAKAPGGGPGERAGGGAGASDTSDAAEPSHVTGATAPQTSARCGPELTSPEGVEAQTCVLREGRDTWARTYYRNATGEELSSVLTLMGPGGRTLQTNCVVEAGDEPNACETPREPSRGPVAQYSAVAEFATADEAGDGPLLLRSGSNSAAPVSR
;
A
#
# COMPACT_ATOMS: atom_id res chain seq x y z
N MET A 1 -39.61 7.42 -46.37
CA MET A 1 -40.36 6.16 -46.49
C MET A 1 -39.75 5.14 -45.53
N ASN A 2 -40.58 4.64 -44.61
CA ASN A 2 -40.31 3.45 -43.78
C ASN A 2 -40.97 2.24 -44.46
N LEU A 3 -40.37 1.04 -44.34
CA LEU A 3 -40.94 -0.33 -44.49
C LEU A 3 -39.73 -1.31 -44.57
N ARG A 4 -39.56 -2.45 -43.89
CA ARG A 4 -40.28 -3.34 -42.93
C ARG A 4 -39.18 -4.16 -42.19
N MET A 5 -39.16 -4.39 -40.88
CA MET A 5 -39.94 -5.36 -40.07
C MET A 5 -40.10 -6.76 -40.70
N ILE A 6 -39.55 -7.79 -40.03
CA ILE A 6 -40.12 -9.15 -39.74
C ILE A 6 -39.09 -10.30 -39.89
N GLY A 7 -38.98 -11.11 -38.82
CA GLY A 7 -38.57 -12.53 -38.86
C GLY A 7 -37.69 -12.98 -37.68
N LEU A 8 -38.13 -12.94 -36.41
CA LEU A 8 -38.84 -14.00 -35.63
C LEU A 8 -38.13 -15.37 -35.48
N CYS A 9 -37.78 -15.66 -34.22
CA CYS A 9 -37.94 -16.92 -33.47
C CYS A 9 -37.25 -18.22 -33.93
N THR A 10 -36.25 -18.65 -33.17
CA THR A 10 -36.06 -20.08 -32.82
C THR A 10 -35.88 -20.23 -31.31
N VAL A 11 -36.98 -20.61 -30.65
CA VAL A 11 -37.01 -21.21 -29.31
C VAL A 11 -36.56 -22.66 -29.46
N VAL A 12 -35.51 -23.08 -28.76
CA VAL A 12 -35.29 -24.50 -28.47
C VAL A 12 -35.12 -24.64 -26.96
N LEU A 13 -36.22 -25.07 -26.34
CA LEU A 13 -36.26 -25.70 -25.03
C LEU A 13 -35.47 -27.02 -25.10
N PHE A 14 -34.46 -27.18 -24.27
CA PHE A 14 -34.01 -28.50 -23.83
C PHE A 14 -33.94 -28.53 -22.30
N THR A 15 -35.11 -28.77 -21.73
CA THR A 15 -35.28 -29.26 -20.36
C THR A 15 -34.84 -30.72 -20.26
N THR A 16 -34.33 -31.07 -19.07
CA THR A 16 -34.05 -32.41 -18.50
C THR A 16 -32.69 -33.06 -18.79
N LEU A 17 -31.77 -32.94 -17.83
CA LEU A 17 -31.38 -34.04 -16.93
C LEU A 17 -30.44 -33.52 -15.82
N LEU A 18 -30.97 -33.45 -14.59
CA LEU A 18 -30.21 -33.32 -13.35
C LEU A 18 -29.43 -34.63 -13.08
N PRO A 19 -28.29 -34.56 -12.37
CA PRO A 19 -28.41 -34.80 -10.94
C PRO A 19 -27.66 -33.78 -10.07
N LEU A 20 -28.41 -33.33 -9.06
CA LEU A 20 -27.92 -32.92 -7.74
C LEU A 20 -26.80 -33.86 -7.25
N ALA A 21 -25.63 -33.31 -6.97
CA ALA A 21 -24.72 -33.85 -5.98
C ALA A 21 -24.62 -32.85 -4.83
N ALA A 22 -25.54 -32.98 -3.88
CA ALA A 22 -25.44 -32.38 -2.57
C ALA A 22 -24.40 -33.19 -1.76
N SER A 23 -23.20 -32.64 -1.55
CA SER A 23 -22.28 -33.17 -0.54
C SER A 23 -22.59 -32.48 0.80
N ALA A 24 -23.56 -33.02 1.53
CA ALA A 24 -23.74 -32.75 2.96
C ALA A 24 -22.84 -33.72 3.74
N GLY A 25 -21.81 -33.19 4.38
CA GLY A 25 -21.07 -33.90 5.43
C GLY A 25 -21.81 -33.76 6.76
N PRO A 26 -22.19 -34.85 7.46
CA PRO A 26 -22.74 -34.79 8.80
C PRO A 26 -21.63 -34.71 9.85
N SER A 27 -21.76 -33.80 10.81
CA SER A 27 -21.00 -33.81 12.06
C SER A 27 -21.85 -33.24 13.19
N ASP A 28 -22.92 -33.94 13.55
CA ASP A 28 -23.41 -33.98 14.94
C ASP A 28 -22.51 -35.01 15.66
N GLY A 29 -21.85 -34.77 16.80
CA GLY A 29 -22.16 -33.90 17.93
C GLY A 29 -22.55 -34.79 19.12
N LEU A 30 -21.69 -35.00 20.12
CA LEU A 30 -22.10 -35.30 21.52
C LEU A 30 -20.93 -35.36 22.53
N TRP A 31 -20.95 -34.43 23.50
CA TRP A 31 -20.86 -34.55 24.99
C TRP A 31 -20.22 -33.25 25.59
N PRO A 32 -20.49 -32.89 26.86
CA PRO A 32 -21.21 -31.70 27.27
C PRO A 32 -20.46 -30.97 28.41
N GLY A 33 -21.08 -29.95 28.99
CA GLY A 33 -20.80 -29.55 30.38
C GLY A 33 -20.70 -28.05 30.57
N SER A 34 -21.85 -27.39 30.66
CA SER A 34 -21.99 -26.13 31.39
C SER A 34 -22.00 -26.40 32.89
N GLY A 35 -21.26 -25.60 33.66
CA GLY A 35 -21.36 -25.50 35.12
C GLY A 35 -20.98 -24.09 35.54
N ALA A 36 -21.90 -23.42 36.25
CA ALA A 36 -21.85 -22.01 36.61
C ALA A 36 -21.35 -21.77 38.05
N ALA A 37 -20.55 -20.71 38.22
CA ALA A 37 -20.42 -19.75 39.35
C ALA A 37 -20.18 -20.28 40.80
N PRO A 38 -20.09 -19.40 41.82
CA PRO A 38 -18.86 -18.75 42.35
C PRO A 38 -18.55 -19.10 43.84
N ASP A 39 -17.62 -18.36 44.45
CA ASP A 39 -17.41 -18.08 45.89
C ASP A 39 -16.04 -18.41 46.55
N GLU A 40 -15.45 -17.31 47.04
CA GLU A 40 -14.70 -17.05 48.28
C GLU A 40 -14.00 -18.17 49.07
N ALA A 41 -12.70 -17.99 49.35
CA ALA A 41 -12.19 -17.51 50.65
C ALA A 41 -10.70 -17.86 50.94
N LYS A 42 -9.91 -16.79 51.16
CA LYS A 42 -8.69 -16.53 51.99
C LYS A 42 -8.28 -17.56 53.10
N PRO A 43 -7.21 -17.33 53.93
CA PRO A 43 -5.91 -16.60 53.83
C PRO A 43 -4.68 -17.39 54.40
N LYS A 44 -3.47 -16.82 54.35
CA LYS A 44 -2.43 -16.70 55.43
C LYS A 44 -1.16 -16.04 54.83
N SER A 45 -0.90 -14.75 55.06
CA SER A 45 0.01 -14.17 56.09
C SER A 45 1.42 -14.79 56.04
N ASP A 46 2.50 -14.04 55.84
CA ASP A 46 3.06 -13.16 56.86
C ASP A 46 3.96 -12.02 56.34
N ALA A 47 4.14 -11.06 57.24
CA ALA A 47 4.73 -9.73 57.12
C ALA A 47 6.25 -9.67 56.86
N ARG A 48 6.71 -8.54 56.29
CA ARG A 48 7.62 -7.53 56.91
C ARG A 48 8.07 -6.51 55.84
N ARG A 49 7.77 -5.21 56.07
CA ARG A 49 8.69 -4.16 56.55
C ARG A 49 9.45 -3.45 55.41
N GLY A 50 9.08 -2.19 55.11
CA GLY A 50 9.76 -1.30 54.15
C GLY A 50 11.09 -0.75 54.69
N PRO A 51 11.53 0.48 54.35
CA PRO A 51 11.21 1.37 53.22
C PRO A 51 12.48 1.91 52.49
N GLY A 52 12.29 2.73 51.44
CA GLY A 52 13.32 3.62 50.87
C GLY A 52 14.28 2.95 49.89
N LEU A 53 15.07 3.63 49.07
CA LEU A 53 15.30 5.02 48.70
C LEU A 53 16.27 4.90 47.49
N LEU A 54 16.16 5.80 46.50
CA LEU A 54 17.27 6.27 45.64
C LEU A 54 17.97 5.29 44.67
N SER A 55 17.99 5.72 43.40
CA SER A 55 19.19 5.93 42.57
C SER A 55 20.21 4.80 42.34
N GLY A 56 20.49 4.56 41.06
CA GLY A 56 21.78 4.02 40.57
C GLY A 56 21.60 2.83 39.63
N LEU A 57 21.85 2.99 38.33
CA LEU A 57 23.16 2.84 37.66
C LEU A 57 23.56 1.38 37.35
N GLY A 58 23.91 1.12 36.09
CA GLY A 58 24.56 -0.10 35.60
C GLY A 58 23.94 -0.54 34.28
N SER A 59 24.33 -0.06 33.09
CA SER A 59 25.68 -0.04 32.48
C SER A 59 26.37 -1.40 32.54
N ALA A 60 26.19 -2.18 31.47
CA ALA A 60 26.89 -3.42 31.23
C ALA A 60 28.35 -3.15 30.84
N LYS A 61 29.24 -3.58 31.74
CA LYS A 61 30.42 -4.44 31.55
C LYS A 61 31.45 -4.12 30.44
N ALA A 62 32.58 -3.61 30.94
CA ALA A 62 33.98 -3.57 30.45
C ALA A 62 34.56 -4.96 30.04
N PRO A 63 35.83 -5.16 29.55
CA PRO A 63 37.06 -4.31 29.66
C PRO A 63 37.89 -4.15 28.35
N GLY A 64 38.79 -3.17 28.17
CA GLY A 64 40.10 -2.92 28.82
C GLY A 64 41.23 -3.51 27.95
N GLY A 65 42.42 -2.95 27.71
CA GLY A 65 43.16 -1.73 28.07
C GLY A 65 44.50 -1.78 27.27
N GLY A 66 45.14 -0.63 27.00
CA GLY A 66 46.46 -0.52 26.31
C GLY A 66 47.65 -0.85 27.23
N PRO A 67 48.82 -0.16 27.15
CA PRO A 67 49.58 0.39 26.00
C PRO A 67 51.12 0.10 26.08
N GLY A 68 51.89 0.45 25.03
CA GLY A 68 53.37 0.59 25.02
C GLY A 68 54.18 -0.74 24.93
N GLU A 69 55.39 -0.86 24.37
CA GLU A 69 56.46 0.11 24.14
C GLU A 69 57.64 -0.56 23.34
N ARG A 70 58.32 0.23 22.49
CA ARG A 70 59.75 0.18 22.07
C ARG A 70 60.39 -0.99 21.26
N ALA A 71 60.85 -0.60 20.06
CA ALA A 71 62.25 -0.49 19.59
C ALA A 71 63.00 -1.66 18.91
N GLY A 72 63.62 -1.29 17.78
CA GLY A 72 64.72 -1.97 17.06
C GLY A 72 64.24 -2.72 15.82
N GLY A 73 64.69 -2.49 14.59
CA GLY A 73 65.76 -1.68 14.00
C GLY A 73 66.13 -2.33 12.66
N GLY A 74 66.38 -1.55 11.60
CA GLY A 74 67.11 -2.05 10.42
C GLY A 74 66.46 -1.87 9.05
N ALA A 75 66.80 -0.75 8.40
CA ALA A 75 67.23 -0.59 7.00
C ALA A 75 66.32 -0.94 5.81
N GLY A 76 66.09 0.08 4.95
CA GLY A 76 66.17 -0.09 3.49
C GLY A 76 65.14 0.66 2.62
N ALA A 77 65.51 1.87 2.17
CA ALA A 77 65.16 2.57 0.91
C ALA A 77 63.66 2.84 0.58
N SER A 78 63.18 4.10 0.59
CA SER A 78 63.28 5.11 -0.50
C SER A 78 62.48 4.67 -1.73
N ASP A 79 61.26 5.16 -1.93
CA ASP A 79 60.87 6.31 -2.78
C ASP A 79 59.53 5.83 -3.42
N THR A 80 58.47 6.56 -3.74
CA THR A 80 58.18 7.95 -4.04
C THR A 80 56.69 8.17 -3.76
N SER A 81 56.32 9.41 -3.42
CA SER A 81 54.96 9.89 -3.63
C SER A 81 54.65 9.88 -5.12
N ASP A 82 53.59 9.18 -5.53
CA ASP A 82 52.88 9.53 -6.75
C ASP A 82 51.38 9.38 -6.54
N ALA A 83 50.71 10.50 -6.77
CA ALA A 83 49.27 10.59 -6.87
C ALA A 83 48.81 9.76 -8.07
N ALA A 84 47.96 8.77 -7.83
CA ALA A 84 47.21 8.09 -8.89
C ALA A 84 45.75 7.99 -8.45
N GLU A 85 44.98 8.86 -9.10
CA GLU A 85 43.53 9.02 -9.20
C GLU A 85 42.60 8.07 -8.41
N PRO A 86 41.56 8.62 -7.75
CA PRO A 86 40.38 7.82 -7.49
C PRO A 86 39.75 7.51 -8.85
N SER A 87 39.88 6.26 -9.30
CA SER A 87 39.09 5.71 -10.40
C SER A 87 37.63 6.04 -10.14
N HIS A 88 37.12 7.07 -10.83
CA HIS A 88 35.71 7.37 -10.91
C HIS A 88 35.07 6.23 -11.68
N VAL A 89 34.76 5.15 -10.96
CA VAL A 89 33.73 4.22 -11.36
C VAL A 89 32.51 5.10 -11.55
N THR A 90 32.15 5.37 -12.81
CA THR A 90 30.86 5.94 -13.18
C THR A 90 29.81 4.99 -12.63
N GLY A 91 29.42 5.26 -11.38
CA GLY A 91 28.36 4.55 -10.71
C GLY A 91 27.15 4.66 -11.60
N ALA A 92 26.64 3.52 -12.04
CA ALA A 92 25.36 3.44 -12.73
C ALA A 92 24.36 4.20 -11.84
N THR A 93 23.94 5.37 -12.29
CA THR A 93 22.97 6.18 -11.55
C THR A 93 21.68 5.38 -11.59
N ALA A 94 21.29 4.82 -10.45
CA ALA A 94 20.02 4.12 -10.33
C ALA A 94 18.91 5.04 -10.88
N PRO A 95 17.95 4.50 -11.66
CA PRO A 95 16.87 5.31 -12.20
C PRO A 95 16.21 6.06 -11.06
N GLN A 96 16.18 7.40 -11.18
CA GLN A 96 15.61 8.26 -10.16
C GLN A 96 14.09 8.04 -10.18
N THR A 97 13.60 7.28 -9.20
CA THR A 97 12.18 7.12 -8.96
C THR A 97 11.71 8.25 -8.05
N SER A 98 10.61 8.91 -8.41
CA SER A 98 9.98 9.92 -7.56
C SER A 98 8.48 9.74 -7.57
N ALA A 99 7.85 9.97 -6.43
CA ALA A 99 6.40 9.89 -6.27
C ALA A 99 5.91 11.14 -5.53
N ARG A 100 4.77 11.68 -5.97
CA ARG A 100 3.99 12.69 -5.25
C ARG A 100 2.59 12.18 -5.04
N CYS A 101 2.32 11.76 -3.81
CA CYS A 101 1.04 11.26 -3.38
C CYS A 101 0.27 12.32 -2.61
N GLY A 102 -1.05 12.27 -2.71
CA GLY A 102 -1.92 12.95 -1.77
C GLY A 102 -2.19 12.13 -0.52
N PRO A 103 -3.05 12.63 0.38
CA PRO A 103 -3.49 11.85 1.53
C PRO A 103 -4.25 10.60 1.07
N GLU A 104 -4.22 9.57 1.90
CA GLU A 104 -5.20 8.49 1.81
C GLU A 104 -6.56 9.01 2.29
N LEU A 105 -7.61 8.70 1.53
CA LEU A 105 -8.98 9.10 1.83
C LEU A 105 -9.86 7.87 1.87
N THR A 106 -10.90 7.92 2.70
CA THR A 106 -11.90 6.86 2.86
C THR A 106 -13.30 7.44 2.67
N SER A 107 -14.13 6.78 1.87
CA SER A 107 -15.55 7.14 1.72
C SER A 107 -16.40 6.50 2.83
N PRO A 108 -17.55 7.10 3.19
CA PRO A 108 -18.48 6.49 4.15
C PRO A 108 -18.94 5.07 3.77
N GLU A 109 -18.96 4.77 2.47
CA GLU A 109 -19.38 3.50 1.89
C GLU A 109 -18.28 2.42 1.95
N GLY A 110 -17.04 2.78 2.28
CA GLY A 110 -15.94 1.82 2.47
C GLY A 110 -14.96 1.72 1.31
N VAL A 111 -14.88 2.74 0.43
CA VAL A 111 -13.78 2.85 -0.55
C VAL A 111 -12.62 3.59 0.08
N GLU A 112 -11.42 3.03 0.01
CA GLU A 112 -10.19 3.71 0.42
C GLU A 112 -9.32 3.96 -0.81
N ALA A 113 -8.71 5.14 -0.93
CA ALA A 113 -7.81 5.42 -2.05
C ALA A 113 -6.73 6.46 -1.75
N GLN A 114 -5.53 6.20 -2.28
CA GLN A 114 -4.43 7.15 -2.36
C GLN A 114 -3.95 7.28 -3.81
N THR A 115 -4.00 8.50 -4.32
CA THR A 115 -3.55 8.81 -5.69
C THR A 115 -2.16 9.43 -5.69
N CYS A 116 -1.32 8.97 -6.62
CA CYS A 116 0.05 9.42 -6.79
C CYS A 116 0.35 9.77 -8.24
N VAL A 117 1.19 10.78 -8.45
CA VAL A 117 1.96 10.94 -9.70
C VAL A 117 3.34 10.32 -9.49
N LEU A 118 3.74 9.43 -10.40
CA LEU A 118 5.01 8.74 -10.38
C LEU A 118 5.87 9.16 -11.56
N ARG A 119 7.18 9.17 -11.33
CA ARG A 119 8.19 9.25 -12.38
C ARG A 119 9.25 8.19 -12.16
N GLU A 120 9.63 7.55 -13.26
CA GLU A 120 10.76 6.64 -13.34
C GLU A 120 11.49 6.90 -14.65
N GLY A 121 12.78 7.22 -14.56
CA GLY A 121 13.58 7.57 -15.73
C GLY A 121 12.98 8.77 -16.49
N ARG A 122 12.53 8.53 -17.73
CA ARG A 122 11.94 9.55 -18.61
C ARG A 122 10.43 9.55 -18.59
N ASP A 123 9.78 8.63 -17.89
CA ASP A 123 8.34 8.45 -17.98
C ASP A 123 7.63 9.01 -16.75
N THR A 124 6.43 9.54 -16.96
CA THR A 124 5.53 10.00 -15.91
C THR A 124 4.16 9.33 -16.10
N TRP A 125 3.56 8.85 -15.02
CA TRP A 125 2.22 8.27 -15.00
C TRP A 125 1.52 8.57 -13.67
N ALA A 126 0.21 8.36 -13.62
CA ALA A 126 -0.54 8.33 -12.38
C ALA A 126 -0.80 6.89 -11.96
N ARG A 127 -0.86 6.66 -10.64
CA ARG A 127 -1.35 5.43 -10.03
C ARG A 127 -2.27 5.79 -8.88
N THR A 128 -3.42 5.15 -8.80
CA THR A 128 -4.24 5.13 -7.58
C THR A 128 -4.16 3.76 -6.96
N TYR A 129 -3.84 3.71 -5.67
CA TYR A 129 -3.97 2.51 -4.84
C TYR A 129 -5.32 2.55 -4.16
N TYR A 130 -6.01 1.42 -4.06
CA TYR A 130 -7.35 1.37 -3.48
C TYR A 130 -7.66 0.07 -2.73
N ARG A 131 -8.69 0.13 -1.88
CA ARG A 131 -9.44 -1.01 -1.32
C ARG A 131 -10.93 -0.74 -1.51
N ASN A 132 -11.71 -1.78 -1.76
CA ASN A 132 -13.15 -1.68 -2.00
C ASN A 132 -13.94 -2.58 -1.04
N ALA A 133 -14.17 -2.08 0.17
CA ALA A 133 -14.97 -2.78 1.17
C ALA A 133 -16.49 -2.54 1.01
N THR A 134 -16.94 -1.92 -0.09
CA THR A 134 -18.37 -1.62 -0.31
C THR A 134 -19.22 -2.88 -0.51
N GLY A 135 -18.61 -3.99 -0.96
CA GLY A 135 -19.30 -5.22 -1.33
C GLY A 135 -19.85 -5.25 -2.76
N GLU A 136 -19.69 -4.17 -3.51
CA GLU A 136 -20.14 -4.04 -4.91
C GLU A 136 -18.98 -3.64 -5.84
N GLU A 137 -19.11 -3.96 -7.12
CA GLU A 137 -18.18 -3.47 -8.14
C GLU A 137 -18.39 -1.98 -8.39
N LEU A 138 -17.29 -1.23 -8.48
CA LEU A 138 -17.29 0.20 -8.74
C LEU A 138 -16.62 0.52 -10.08
N SER A 139 -16.95 1.67 -10.65
CA SER A 139 -16.19 2.28 -11.74
C SER A 139 -15.19 3.29 -11.16
N SER A 140 -14.00 3.34 -11.74
CA SER A 140 -13.04 4.39 -11.42
C SER A 140 -12.46 5.04 -12.66
N VAL A 141 -12.32 6.36 -12.59
CA VAL A 141 -11.66 7.17 -13.61
C VAL A 141 -10.39 7.77 -13.01
N LEU A 142 -9.23 7.31 -13.48
CA LEU A 142 -7.94 7.89 -13.13
C LEU A 142 -7.48 8.89 -14.20
N THR A 143 -7.33 10.14 -13.82
CA THR A 143 -6.93 11.24 -14.70
C THR A 143 -5.57 11.79 -14.29
N LEU A 144 -4.58 11.76 -15.20
CA LEU A 144 -3.31 12.47 -15.07
C LEU A 144 -3.36 13.76 -15.89
N MET A 145 -3.17 14.89 -15.22
CA MET A 145 -3.05 16.21 -15.82
C MET A 145 -1.59 16.65 -15.80
N GLY A 146 -1.11 17.21 -16.91
CA GLY A 146 0.28 17.60 -17.07
C GLY A 146 0.48 18.92 -17.83
N PRO A 147 1.74 19.31 -18.06
CA PRO A 147 2.10 20.58 -18.70
C PRO A 147 1.41 20.80 -20.04
N GLY A 148 0.99 22.05 -20.29
CA GLY A 148 0.31 22.44 -21.53
C GLY A 148 -1.13 21.95 -21.67
N GLY A 149 -1.81 21.68 -20.55
CA GLY A 149 -3.22 21.25 -20.54
C GLY A 149 -3.43 19.82 -21.04
N ARG A 150 -2.37 18.99 -21.01
CA ARG A 150 -2.45 17.59 -21.42
C ARG A 150 -3.14 16.76 -20.34
N THR A 151 -4.01 15.86 -20.79
CA THR A 151 -4.74 14.94 -19.92
C THR A 151 -4.63 13.52 -20.46
N LEU A 152 -4.37 12.56 -19.59
CA LEU A 152 -4.50 11.12 -19.86
C LEU A 152 -5.51 10.55 -18.89
N GLN A 153 -6.42 9.71 -19.39
CA GLN A 153 -7.47 9.10 -18.58
C GLN A 153 -7.43 7.58 -18.76
N THR A 154 -7.56 6.85 -17.66
CA THR A 154 -7.79 5.40 -17.64
C THR A 154 -9.09 5.13 -16.89
N ASN A 155 -9.97 4.33 -17.48
CA ASN A 155 -11.14 3.79 -16.79
C ASN A 155 -10.78 2.41 -16.25
N CYS A 156 -11.06 2.17 -14.98
CA CYS A 156 -10.75 0.95 -14.26
C CYS A 156 -12.02 0.38 -13.64
N VAL A 157 -12.16 -0.94 -13.74
CA VAL A 157 -13.12 -1.69 -12.93
C VAL A 157 -12.48 -1.91 -11.56
N VAL A 158 -13.25 -1.66 -10.51
CA VAL A 158 -12.82 -1.79 -9.12
C VAL A 158 -13.64 -2.90 -8.49
N GLU A 159 -13.05 -4.10 -8.46
CA GLU A 159 -13.71 -5.29 -7.93
C GLU A 159 -14.05 -5.13 -6.45
N ALA A 160 -15.13 -5.78 -6.01
CA ALA A 160 -15.47 -5.84 -4.59
C ALA A 160 -14.41 -6.66 -3.83
N GLY A 161 -13.88 -6.11 -2.75
CA GLY A 161 -12.88 -6.77 -1.93
C GLY A 161 -12.04 -5.77 -1.15
N ASP A 162 -11.70 -6.14 0.07
CA ASP A 162 -10.84 -5.34 0.94
C ASP A 162 -9.34 -5.55 0.65
N GLU A 163 -8.99 -6.34 -0.36
CA GLU A 163 -7.58 -6.52 -0.76
C GLU A 163 -7.06 -5.29 -1.51
N PRO A 164 -5.82 -4.84 -1.22
CA PRO A 164 -5.25 -3.68 -1.87
C PRO A 164 -4.92 -3.96 -3.34
N ASN A 165 -5.33 -3.04 -4.22
CA ASN A 165 -5.09 -3.11 -5.66
C ASN A 165 -4.73 -1.72 -6.21
N ALA A 166 -4.42 -1.63 -7.51
CA ALA A 166 -4.03 -0.38 -8.16
C ALA A 166 -4.56 -0.24 -9.59
N CYS A 167 -4.79 1.01 -9.99
CA CYS A 167 -5.11 1.41 -11.36
C CYS A 167 -4.06 2.43 -11.83
N GLU A 168 -3.61 2.34 -13.09
CA GLU A 168 -2.54 3.17 -13.65
C GLU A 168 -2.93 3.81 -14.99
N THR A 169 -2.39 5.02 -15.25
CA THR A 169 -2.36 5.56 -16.61
C THR A 169 -1.22 4.95 -17.41
N PRO A 170 -1.30 4.96 -18.76
CA PRO A 170 -0.13 4.68 -19.59
C PRO A 170 1.08 5.52 -19.17
N ARG A 171 2.26 4.92 -19.25
CA ARG A 171 3.53 5.60 -19.00
C ARG A 171 3.91 6.41 -20.24
N GLU A 172 4.01 7.72 -20.09
CA GLU A 172 4.32 8.64 -21.19
C GLU A 172 5.60 9.43 -20.93
N PRO A 173 6.33 9.82 -22.00
CA PRO A 173 7.50 10.67 -21.86
C PRO A 173 7.17 11.99 -21.14
N SER A 174 8.03 12.30 -20.18
CA SER A 174 7.96 13.47 -19.32
C SER A 174 8.20 14.78 -20.09
N ARG A 175 7.43 15.83 -19.78
CA ARG A 175 7.51 17.17 -20.38
C ARG A 175 7.78 18.29 -19.39
N GLY A 176 8.34 17.95 -18.23
CA GLY A 176 8.61 18.89 -17.14
C GLY A 176 8.95 18.15 -15.85
N PRO A 177 9.11 18.84 -14.71
CA PRO A 177 9.24 18.21 -13.40
C PRO A 177 7.90 17.63 -12.91
N VAL A 178 7.95 16.60 -12.05
CA VAL A 178 6.76 15.93 -11.49
C VAL A 178 5.81 16.89 -10.75
N ALA A 179 6.33 18.02 -10.23
CA ALA A 179 5.53 19.04 -9.53
C ALA A 179 4.56 19.81 -10.43
N GLN A 180 4.71 19.74 -11.76
CA GLN A 180 3.78 20.34 -12.73
C GLN A 180 2.67 19.35 -13.16
N TYR A 181 2.70 18.14 -12.63
CA TYR A 181 1.69 17.13 -12.86
C TYR A 181 0.79 17.01 -11.64
N SER A 182 -0.46 16.64 -11.88
CA SER A 182 -1.42 16.28 -10.84
C SER A 182 -2.27 15.12 -11.31
N ALA A 183 -2.74 14.30 -10.40
CA ALA A 183 -3.63 13.20 -10.71
C ALA A 183 -4.84 13.18 -9.79
N VAL A 184 -5.97 12.71 -10.32
CA VAL A 184 -7.22 12.53 -9.59
C VAL A 184 -7.81 11.18 -9.99
N ALA A 185 -8.17 10.39 -8.99
CA ALA A 185 -9.02 9.21 -9.14
C ALA A 185 -10.42 9.52 -8.61
N GLU A 186 -11.43 9.26 -9.42
CA GLU A 186 -12.84 9.33 -9.03
C GLU A 186 -13.40 7.91 -9.00
N PHE A 187 -14.09 7.55 -7.93
CA PHE A 187 -14.72 6.24 -7.72
C PHE A 187 -16.23 6.44 -7.61
N ALA A 188 -16.99 5.71 -8.42
CA ALA A 188 -18.43 5.79 -8.48
C ALA A 188 -19.05 4.39 -8.49
N THR A 189 -20.31 4.28 -8.08
CA THR A 189 -21.05 3.02 -8.26
C THR A 189 -21.14 2.69 -9.75
N ALA A 190 -20.97 1.43 -10.12
CA ALA A 190 -21.24 1.00 -11.48
C ALA A 190 -22.76 0.99 -11.72
N ASP A 191 -23.25 1.86 -12.61
CA ASP A 191 -24.60 1.76 -13.18
C ASP A 191 -24.52 1.40 -14.67
N GLU A 192 -25.67 1.04 -15.26
CA GLU A 192 -25.71 0.61 -16.68
C GLU A 192 -25.25 1.72 -17.66
N ALA A 193 -25.23 2.97 -17.21
CA ALA A 193 -24.78 4.12 -18.00
C ALA A 193 -23.30 4.48 -17.79
N GLY A 194 -22.66 3.97 -16.73
CA GLY A 194 -21.28 4.31 -16.34
C GLY A 194 -21.14 5.64 -15.57
N ASP A 195 -22.24 6.22 -15.10
CA ASP A 195 -22.34 7.56 -14.48
C ASP A 195 -23.04 7.52 -13.09
N GLY A 196 -22.85 6.44 -12.35
CA GLY A 196 -23.42 6.30 -11.01
C GLY A 196 -22.91 7.34 -10.00
N PRO A 197 -23.55 7.46 -8.82
CA PRO A 197 -23.10 8.38 -7.76
C PRO A 197 -21.61 8.29 -7.42
N LEU A 198 -20.96 9.45 -7.35
CA LEU A 198 -19.56 9.58 -6.91
C LEU A 198 -19.46 9.29 -5.41
N LEU A 199 -18.62 8.33 -5.04
CA LEU A 199 -18.36 7.92 -3.65
C LEU A 199 -17.09 8.58 -3.10
N LEU A 200 -16.03 8.60 -3.91
CA LEU A 200 -14.72 9.10 -3.47
C LEU A 200 -14.00 9.84 -4.60
N ARG A 201 -13.36 10.96 -4.24
CA ARG A 201 -12.41 11.66 -5.10
C ARG A 201 -11.06 11.78 -4.40
N SER A 202 -10.07 11.04 -4.87
CA SER A 202 -8.69 11.04 -4.33
C SER A 202 -7.77 11.81 -5.27
N GLY A 203 -7.01 12.75 -4.72
CA GLY A 203 -6.09 13.61 -5.49
C GLY A 203 -4.63 13.37 -5.10
N SER A 204 -3.70 13.66 -6.01
CA SER A 204 -2.25 13.54 -5.77
C SER A 204 -1.65 14.76 -5.05
N ASN A 205 -2.47 15.71 -4.63
CA ASN A 205 -2.02 16.89 -3.91
C ASN A 205 -1.60 16.49 -2.49
N SER A 206 -0.31 16.64 -2.19
CA SER A 206 0.18 16.45 -0.83
C SER A 206 -0.50 17.44 0.11
N ALA A 207 -0.99 16.99 1.26
CA ALA A 207 -1.41 17.89 2.32
C ALA A 207 -0.17 18.72 2.74
N ALA A 208 -0.26 20.05 2.71
CA ALA A 208 0.76 20.87 3.35
C ALA A 208 0.75 20.53 4.84
N PRO A 209 1.91 20.34 5.49
CA PRO A 209 1.95 20.11 6.93
C PRO A 209 1.30 21.32 7.61
N VAL A 210 0.21 21.06 8.33
CA VAL A 210 -0.46 22.09 9.14
C VAL A 210 0.35 22.19 10.44
N SER A 211 1.31 23.11 10.50
CA SER A 211 1.98 23.44 11.75
C SER A 211 0.95 24.03 12.73
N ARG A 212 0.67 23.33 13.82
CA ARG A 212 -0.03 23.87 15.00
C ARG A 212 0.96 24.44 15.98
#